data_AF-A0A955I306-F1
#
_entry.id   AF-A0A955I306-F1
#
_cell.length_a   1.000
_cell.length_b   1.000
_cell.length_c   1.000
_cell.angle_alpha   90.00
_cell.angle_beta   90.00
_cell.angle_gamma   90.00
#
_symmetry.space_group_name_H-M   'P 1'
#
loop_
_entity.id
_entity.type
_entity.pdbx_description
1 polymer ?
#
loop_
_entity_poly.entity_id
_entity_poly.type
_entity_poly.pdbx_seq_one_letter_code
_entity_poly.pdbx_strand_id
1 'polypeptide(L)' 'MTIARTLVRAKIQVPNISSKVINDSFGYIDIRMFPMDIHTNEVSVALEKFETGGIKKVIIDLRGNPG' A
#
# COMPACT_ATOMS: atom_id res chain seq x y z
N MET A 1 -18.09 7.12 31.46
CA MET A 1 -17.10 6.02 31.53
C MET A 1 -15.94 6.40 30.63
N THR A 2 -14.76 6.66 31.19
CA THR A 2 -13.58 7.12 30.44
C THR A 2 -12.65 5.94 30.20
N ILE A 3 -12.34 5.65 28.93
CA ILE A 3 -11.38 4.58 28.59
C ILE A 3 -9.99 5.20 28.49
N ALA A 4 -9.13 4.92 29.46
CA ALA A 4 -7.71 5.27 29.40
C ALA A 4 -6.92 4.23 28.58
N ARG A 5 -6.03 4.70 27.70
CA ARG A 5 -5.10 3.88 26.90
C ARG A 5 -3.73 4.55 26.92
N THR A 6 -2.69 3.79 27.19
CA THR A 6 -1.30 4.26 27.15
C THR A 6 -0.79 4.22 25.72
N LEU A 7 -0.34 5.36 25.19
CA LEU A 7 0.31 5.46 23.88
C LEU A 7 1.83 5.51 24.07
N VAL A 8 2.56 4.79 23.23
CA VAL A 8 4.04 4.80 23.21
C VAL A 8 4.50 5.42 21.89
N ARG A 9 5.53 6.28 21.95
CA ARG A 9 6.10 6.90 20.75
C ARG A 9 6.75 5.83 19.88
N ALA A 10 6.31 5.73 18.63
CA ALA A 10 6.92 4.86 17.61
C ALA A 10 7.45 5.71 16.45
N LYS A 11 8.56 5.28 15.85
CA LYS A 11 8.97 5.79 14.54
C LYS A 11 8.17 5.03 13.48
N ILE A 12 7.13 5.67 12.95
CA ILE A 12 6.29 5.08 11.90
C ILE A 12 6.95 5.38 10.56
N GLN A 13 7.41 4.33 9.87
CA GLN A 13 7.78 4.42 8.47
C GLN A 13 6.52 4.17 7.66
N VAL A 14 5.97 5.21 7.03
CA VAL A 14 4.86 5.03 6.10
C VAL A 14 5.46 4.81 4.72
N PRO A 15 5.33 3.62 4.11
CA PRO A 15 6.00 3.29 2.86
C PRO A 15 5.41 4.09 1.69
N ASN A 16 6.24 4.53 0.75
CA ASN A 16 5.78 5.29 -0.42
C ASN A 16 4.82 4.49 -1.30
N ILE A 17 4.92 3.16 -1.26
CA ILE A 17 4.07 2.21 -1.98
C ILE A 17 3.44 1.26 -0.96
N SER A 18 2.13 1.05 -1.03
CA SER A 18 1.42 0.06 -0.22
C SER A 18 0.40 -0.71 -1.06
N SER A 19 0.08 -1.95 -0.68
CA SER A 19 -0.86 -2.78 -1.41
C SER A 19 -1.80 -3.59 -0.51
N LYS A 20 -3.04 -3.82 -0.96
CA LYS A 20 -4.05 -4.64 -0.28
C LYS A 20 -5.05 -5.24 -1.27
N VAL A 21 -5.78 -6.26 -0.81
CA VAL A 21 -6.96 -6.78 -1.52
C VAL A 21 -8.22 -6.14 -0.92
N ILE A 22 -9.15 -5.72 -1.77
CA ILE A 22 -10.44 -5.14 -1.40
C ILE A 22 -11.55 -6.07 -1.90
N ASN A 23 -12.46 -6.43 -0.99
CA ASN A 23 -13.64 -7.27 -1.26
C ASN A 23 -13.30 -8.56 -2.03
N ASP A 24 -12.12 -9.13 -1.77
CA ASP A 24 -11.58 -10.34 -2.40
C ASP A 24 -11.53 -10.32 -3.94
N SER A 25 -11.69 -9.14 -4.54
CA SER A 25 -11.93 -8.99 -5.98
C SER A 25 -11.01 -7.96 -6.65
N PHE A 26 -10.50 -7.01 -5.87
CA PHE A 26 -9.68 -5.91 -6.39
C PHE A 26 -8.34 -5.85 -5.66
N GLY A 27 -7.26 -5.83 -6.43
CA GLY A 27 -5.96 -5.41 -5.96
C GLY A 27 -5.96 -3.89 -5.86
N TYR A 28 -5.41 -3.34 -4.81
CA TYR A 28 -5.30 -1.91 -4.61
C TYR A 28 -3.84 -1.59 -4.29
N ILE A 29 -3.26 -0.65 -5.04
CA ILE A 29 -1.90 -0.15 -4.82
C ILE A 29 -2.00 1.36 -4.64
N ASP A 30 -1.50 1.87 -3.51
CA ASP A 30 -1.38 3.30 -3.23
C ASP A 30 0.08 3.70 -3.37
N ILE A 31 0.35 4.68 -4.25
CA ILE A 31 1.68 5.22 -4.53
C ILE A 31 1.64 6.71 -4.19
N ARG A 32 2.25 7.09 -3.06
CA ARG A 32 2.20 8.45 -2.51
C ARG A 32 3.33 9.36 -2.99
N MET A 33 4.42 8.78 -3.49
CA MET A 33 5.56 9.47 -4.11
C MET A 33 6.30 8.44 -4.96
N PHE A 34 6.86 8.84 -6.09
CA PHE A 34 7.75 7.94 -6.82
C PHE A 34 9.11 7.90 -6.08
N PRO A 35 9.53 6.74 -5.55
CA PRO A 35 10.83 6.65 -4.90
C PRO A 35 11.95 6.97 -5.91
N MET A 36 12.94 7.75 -5.48
CA MET A 36 14.11 8.09 -6.32
C MET A 36 14.96 6.86 -6.67
N ASP A 37 14.83 5.77 -5.90
CA ASP A 37 15.58 4.54 -6.12
C ASP A 37 14.80 3.58 -7.05
N ILE A 38 15.50 3.08 -8.07
CA ILE A 38 15.03 2.23 -9.19
C ILE A 38 14.42 0.88 -8.78
N HIS A 39 14.48 0.52 -7.50
CA HIS A 39 13.91 -0.73 -7.01
C HIS A 39 12.41 -0.57 -6.74
N THR A 40 11.63 -0.34 -7.80
CA THR A 40 10.15 -0.37 -7.81
C THR A 40 9.57 -1.78 -7.63
N ASN A 41 10.32 -2.66 -6.96
CA ASN A 41 9.96 -4.06 -6.84
C ASN A 41 8.70 -4.24 -5.98
N GLU A 42 8.31 -3.25 -5.19
CA GLU A 42 7.08 -3.29 -4.40
C GLU A 42 5.84 -3.36 -5.29
N VAL A 43 5.84 -2.67 -6.44
CA VAL A 43 4.72 -2.75 -7.40
C VAL A 43 4.71 -4.14 -8.03
N SER A 44 5.86 -4.63 -8.51
CA SER A 44 5.99 -5.96 -9.10
C SER A 44 5.56 -7.07 -8.15
N VAL A 45 6.02 -7.03 -6.90
CA VAL A 45 5.64 -7.98 -5.84
C VAL A 45 4.15 -7.89 -5.50
N ALA A 46 3.58 -6.69 -5.47
CA ALA A 46 2.14 -6.52 -5.26
C ALA A 46 1.33 -7.14 -6.42
N LEU A 47 1.75 -6.91 -7.66
CA LEU A 47 1.12 -7.48 -8.84
C LEU A 47 1.22 -9.00 -8.88
N GLU A 48 2.40 -9.58 -8.58
CA GLU A 48 2.59 -11.03 -8.49
C GLU A 48 1.71 -11.65 -7.41
N LYS A 49 1.60 -11.00 -6.24
CA LYS A 49 0.70 -11.44 -5.17
C LYS A 49 -0.77 -11.41 -5.60
N PHE A 50 -1.18 -10.40 -6.35
CA PHE A 50 -2.54 -10.32 -6.88
C PHE A 50 -2.80 -11.40 -7.93
N GLU A 51 -1.85 -11.63 -8.84
CA GLU A 51 -1.96 -12.65 -9.88
C GLU A 51 -2.06 -14.07 -9.27
N THR A 52 -1.14 -14.42 -8.37
CA THR A 52 -1.14 -15.71 -7.66
C THR A 52 -2.36 -15.88 -6.76
N GLY A 53 -2.90 -14.79 -6.22
CA GLY A 53 -4.15 -14.75 -5.46
C GLY A 53 -5.43 -14.78 -6.30
N GLY A 54 -5.34 -14.86 -7.64
CA GLY A 54 -6.50 -14.91 -8.53
C GLY A 54 -7.22 -13.56 -8.73
N ILE A 55 -6.65 -12.46 -8.26
CA ILE A 55 -7.19 -11.11 -8.41
C ILE A 55 -7.00 -10.62 -9.85
N LYS A 56 -8.08 -10.21 -10.52
CA LYS A 56 -8.08 -9.84 -11.94
C LYS A 56 -8.24 -8.34 -12.21
N LYS A 57 -8.53 -7.56 -11.18
CA LYS A 57 -8.77 -6.11 -11.29
C LYS A 57 -7.84 -5.40 -10.33
N VAL A 58 -7.17 -4.35 -10.80
CA VAL A 58 -6.23 -3.57 -10.00
C VAL A 58 -6.62 -2.10 -10.06
N ILE A 59 -6.62 -1.45 -8.90
CA ILE A 59 -6.76 0.00 -8.74
C ILE A 59 -5.38 0.52 -8.35
N ILE A 60 -4.87 1.47 -9.13
CA ILE A 60 -3.68 2.26 -8.77
C ILE A 60 -4.17 3.61 -8.29
N ASP A 61 -3.94 3.92 -7.02
CA ASP A 61 -4.26 5.22 -6.44
C ASP A 61 -3.01 6.11 -6.46
N LEU A 62 -3.13 7.21 -7.22
CA LEU A 62 -2.12 8.26 -7.35
C LEU A 62 -2.61 9.59 -6.76
N ARG A 63 -3.75 9.59 -6.05
CA ARG A 63 -4.29 10.83 -5.47
C ARG A 63 -3.32 11.34 -4.41
N GLY A 64 -2.92 12.61 -4.55
CA GLY A 64 -1.96 13.23 -3.64
C GLY A 64 -0.49 12.86 -3.88
N ASN A 65 -0.18 12.12 -4.95
CA ASN A 65 1.19 11.88 -5.39
C ASN A 65 1.73 13.11 -6.15
N PRO A 66 2.79 13.78 -5.67
CA PRO A 66 3.35 14.98 -6.29
C PRO A 66 4.27 14.70 -7.49
N GLY A 67 4.58 13.43 -7.77
CA GLY A 67 5.68 13.02 -8.63
C GLY A 67 6.84 12.42 -7.86
#